data_AF-A0A847KJ40-F1
#
_entry.id   AF-A0A847KJ40-F1
#
_cell.length_a   1.000
_cell.length_b   1.000
_cell.length_c   1.000
_cell.angle_alpha   90.00
_cell.angle_beta   90.00
_cell.angle_gamma   90.00
#
_symmetry.space_group_name_H-M   'P 1'
#
loop_
_entity.id
_entity.type
_entity.pdbx_description
1 polymer ?
#
loop_
_entity_poly.entity_id
_entity_poly.type
_entity_poly.pdbx_seq_one_letter_code
_entity_poly.pdbx_strand_id
1 'polypeptide(L)' 'MALTMVVSYDVTRDDRRAKLAALLQTWGDRIQYSVFLLTLAP' A
#
# COMPACT_ATOMS: atom_id res chain seq x y z
N MET A 1 -12.31 -13.01 -10.16
CA MET A 1 -12.20 -11.57 -10.47
C MET A 1 -11.19 -10.98 -9.51
N ALA A 2 -10.22 -10.21 -10.02
CA ALA A 2 -9.32 -9.46 -9.14
C ALA A 2 -10.00 -8.17 -8.69
N LEU A 3 -9.85 -7.82 -7.42
CA LEU A 3 -10.40 -6.61 -6.83
C LEU A 3 -9.33 -5.53 -6.80
N THR A 4 -9.61 -4.39 -7.42
CA THR A 4 -8.77 -3.19 -7.31
C THR A 4 -9.18 -2.40 -6.08
N MET A 5 -8.21 -2.13 -5.19
CA MET A 5 -8.44 -1.36 -3.96
C MET A 5 -7.52 -0.15 -3.89
N VAL A 6 -8.05 0.97 -3.37
CA VAL A 6 -7.25 2.11 -2.95
C VAL A 6 -7.01 1.99 -1.45
N VAL A 7 -5.75 1.92 -1.04
CA VAL A 7 -5.34 1.77 0.36
C VAL A 7 -4.58 3.01 0.79
N SER A 8 -5.11 3.74 1.77
CA SER A 8 -4.41 4.81 2.46
C SER A 8 -4.01 4.39 3.86
N TYR A 9 -2.91 4.92 4.37
CA TYR A 9 -2.48 4.70 5.74
C TYR A 9 -1.94 5.99 6.37
N ASP A 10 -1.98 6.07 7.70
CA ASP A 10 -1.33 7.13 8.46
C ASP A 10 -0.43 6.49 9.52
N VAL A 11 0.88 6.60 9.32
CA VAL A 11 1.90 6.00 10.19
C VAL A 11 2.99 7.04 10.44
N THR A 12 2.99 7.59 11.65
CA THR A 12 3.93 8.65 12.07
C THR A 12 5.37 8.15 12.18
N ARG A 13 5.57 6.93 12.66
CA ARG A 13 6.90 6.35 12.84
C ARG A 13 7.52 5.93 11.52
N ASP A 14 8.59 6.62 11.13
CA ASP A 14 9.30 6.43 9.85
C ASP A 14 9.73 4.97 9.58
N ASP A 15 10.26 4.29 10.59
CA ASP A 15 10.70 2.89 10.49
C ASP A 15 9.55 1.94 10.16
N ARG A 16 8.39 2.14 10.79
CA ARG A 16 7.18 1.35 10.53
C ARG A 16 6.54 1.72 9.20
N ARG A 17 6.50 3.02 8.87
CA ARG A 17 5.98 3.51 7.60
C ARG A 17 6.77 2.94 6.42
N ALA A 18 8.09 2.93 6.49
CA ALA A 18 8.94 2.39 5.44
C ALA A 18 8.70 0.88 5.25
N LYS A 19 8.58 0.11 6.34
CA LYS A 19 8.24 -1.32 6.29
C LYS A 19 6.86 -1.57 5.68
N LEU A 20 5.85 -0.78 6.05
CA LEU A 20 4.50 -0.90 5.49
C LEU A 20 4.49 -0.57 4.00
N ALA A 21 5.14 0.52 3.58
CA ALA A 21 5.24 0.90 2.18
C ALA A 21 5.94 -0.19 1.36
N ALA A 22 7.03 -0.77 1.87
CA ALA A 22 7.74 -1.87 1.22
C ALA A 22 6.86 -3.12 1.09
N LEU A 23 6.05 -3.44 2.10
CA LEU A 23 5.08 -4.52 2.05
C LEU A 23 4.01 -4.26 1.00
N LEU A 24 3.35 -3.09 1.02
CA LEU A 24 2.26 -2.79 0.08
C LEU A 24 2.73 -2.71 -1.37
N GLN A 25 3.99 -2.32 -1.62
CA GLN A 25 4.60 -2.32 -2.94
C GLN A 25 4.68 -3.71 -3.59
N THR A 26 4.60 -4.81 -2.80
CA THR A 26 4.55 -6.17 -3.38
C THR A 26 3.17 -6.54 -3.93
N TRP A 27 2.15 -5.73 -3.68
CA TRP A 27 0.75 -6.00 -4.05
C TRP A 27 0.19 -5.00 -5.07
N GLY A 28 0.98 -4.00 -5.46
CA GLY A 28 0.57 -2.98 -6.41
C GLY A 28 1.44 -1.72 -6.40
N ASP A 29 0.85 -0.63 -6.84
CA ASP A 29 1.57 0.61 -7.14
C ASP A 29 1.34 1.68 -6.08
N ARG A 30 2.41 2.38 -5.70
CA ARG A 30 2.31 3.56 -4.84
C ARG A 30 1.92 4.77 -5.67
N ILE A 31 0.76 5.36 -5.37
CA ILE A 31 0.21 6.50 -6.12
C ILE A 31 0.33 7.83 -5.37
N GLN A 32 0.51 7.80 -4.05
CA GLN A 32 0.84 8.97 -3.22
C GLN A 32 1.70 8.53 -2.02
N TYR A 33 2.24 9.50 -1.26
CA TYR A 33 3.12 9.25 -0.12
C TYR A 33 2.59 8.17 0.85
N SER A 34 1.31 8.17 1.16
CA SER A 34 0.69 7.13 1.99
C SER A 34 -0.54 6.51 1.33
N VAL A 35 -0.52 6.37 -0.01
CA VAL A 35 -1.64 5.79 -0.76
C VAL A 35 -1.13 4.84 -1.84
N PHE A 36 -1.74 3.66 -1.92
CA PHE A 36 -1.46 2.59 -2.88
C PHE A 36 -2.71 2.18 -3.65
N LEU A 37 -2.52 1.76 -4.90
CA LEU A 37 -3.50 1.05 -5.70
C LEU A 37 -3.10 -0.44 -5.75
N LEU A 38 -3.88 -1.31 -5.13
CA LEU A 38 -3.60 -2.75 -5.04
C LEU A 38 -4.51 -3.56 -5.95
N THR A 39 -4.00 -4.69 -6.44
CA THR A 39 -4.80 -5.69 -7.14
C THR A 39 -4.75 -7.01 -6.37
N LEU A 40 -5.87 -7.39 -5.76
CA LEU A 40 -5.97 -8.60 -4.94
C LEU A 40 -6.81 -9.66 -5.67
N ALA A 41 -6.26 -10.86 -5.78
CA ALA A 41 -7.03 -12.05 -6.16
C ALA A 41 -7.53 -12.76 -4.88
N PRO A 42 -8.69 -13.46 -4.94
CA PRO A 42 -9.18 -14.28 -3.82
C PRO A 42 -8.19 -15.37 -3.37
#